data_AF-A0A1C0VCD5-F1
#
_entry.id   AF-A0A1C0VCD5-F1
#
_cell.length_a   1.000
_cell.length_b   1.000
_cell.length_c   1.000
_cell.angle_alpha   90.00
_cell.angle_beta   90.00
_cell.angle_gamma   90.00
#
_symmetry.space_group_name_H-M   'P 1'
#
loop_
_entity.id
_entity.type
_entity.pdbx_description
1 polymer ?
#
loop_
_entity_poly.entity_id
_entity_poly.type
_entity_poly.pdbx_seq_one_letter_code
_entity_poly.pdbx_strand_id
1 'polypeptide(L)'
;MPSGYVQTALSESDYKDLSNEFGLEVALVKAVMEVESNGSGFLLKEASPARPKILFEGHWFYKLTPKPVSKSRPDLSYPSWDKSKYKGGSSEWDRLLDAMAFDEIQALKSASFGLGQVMGFNYPAAGCASIQQFIEENFAGEYWQARHMMNFIVNNNLLDELKRKDWDGFARGYNGPGYKKNNYDTKLEAAYKKAL
;
A
#
# COMPACT_ATOMS: atom_id res chain seq x y z
N MET A 1 3.81 -11.58 -13.39
CA MET A 1 4.85 -10.66 -12.87
C MET A 1 5.37 -9.84 -14.04
N PRO A 2 5.41 -8.51 -13.95
CA PRO A 2 6.00 -7.67 -15.00
C PRO A 2 7.47 -8.05 -15.26
N SER A 3 7.94 -7.97 -16.49
CA SER A 3 9.36 -8.14 -16.84
C SER A 3 10.10 -6.81 -16.77
N GLY A 4 11.39 -6.82 -16.39
CA GLY A 4 12.25 -5.62 -16.46
C GLY A 4 11.95 -4.54 -15.42
N TYR A 5 11.47 -4.92 -14.25
CA TYR A 5 11.12 -4.01 -13.16
C TYR A 5 12.35 -3.49 -12.39
N VAL A 6 12.16 -2.39 -11.66
CA VAL A 6 13.23 -1.69 -10.94
C VAL A 6 12.89 -1.51 -9.46
N GLN A 7 13.93 -1.47 -8.63
CA GLN A 7 13.81 -1.36 -7.17
C GLN A 7 14.36 0.00 -6.67
N THR A 8 14.08 1.07 -7.40
CA THR A 8 14.59 2.40 -7.07
C THR A 8 13.86 2.94 -5.83
N ALA A 9 14.64 3.34 -4.83
CA ALA A 9 14.12 3.99 -3.62
C ALA A 9 13.76 5.46 -3.87
N LEU A 10 12.89 6.03 -3.02
CA LEU A 10 12.58 7.46 -3.09
C LEU A 10 13.84 8.33 -2.94
N SER A 11 14.02 9.24 -3.89
CA SER A 11 15.06 10.27 -3.90
C SER A 11 14.53 11.62 -3.42
N GLU A 12 15.43 12.57 -3.17
CA GLU A 12 15.06 13.95 -2.84
C GLU A 12 14.30 14.66 -3.97
N SER A 13 14.55 14.32 -5.24
CA SER A 13 13.76 14.83 -6.36
C SER A 13 12.35 14.26 -6.36
N ASP A 14 12.18 12.96 -6.06
CA ASP A 14 10.86 12.32 -6.00
C ASP A 14 9.95 13.01 -4.96
N TYR A 15 10.50 13.36 -3.79
CA TYR A 15 9.74 14.12 -2.78
C TYR A 15 9.31 15.50 -3.27
N LYS A 16 10.13 16.18 -4.07
CA LYS A 16 9.77 17.48 -4.67
C LYS A 16 8.72 17.32 -5.74
N ASP A 17 8.81 16.28 -6.57
CA ASP A 17 7.85 16.01 -7.63
C ASP A 17 6.47 15.67 -7.05
N LEU A 18 6.41 14.82 -6.03
CA LEU A 18 5.18 14.54 -5.28
C LEU A 18 4.65 15.79 -4.57
N SER A 19 5.52 16.58 -3.95
CA SER A 19 5.13 17.86 -3.32
C SER A 19 4.46 18.80 -4.31
N ASN A 20 5.03 18.94 -5.51
CA ASN A 20 4.47 19.77 -6.58
C ASN A 20 3.15 19.20 -7.13
N GLU A 21 3.09 17.89 -7.38
CA GLU A 21 1.90 17.21 -7.92
C GLU A 21 0.69 17.33 -6.99
N PHE A 22 0.88 17.16 -5.68
CA PHE A 22 -0.20 17.14 -4.69
C PHE A 22 -0.39 18.48 -3.96
N GLY A 23 0.45 19.48 -4.25
CA GLY A 23 0.40 20.81 -3.64
C GLY A 23 0.58 20.77 -2.12
N LEU A 24 1.61 20.05 -1.67
CA LEU A 24 1.99 19.91 -0.25
C LEU A 24 3.40 20.43 -0.01
N GLU A 25 3.70 20.81 1.23
CA GLU A 25 5.08 21.02 1.66
C GLU A 25 5.89 19.72 1.52
N VAL A 26 7.14 19.79 1.05
CA VAL A 26 8.03 18.62 0.97
C VAL A 26 8.13 17.91 2.32
N ALA A 27 8.16 18.67 3.42
CA ALA A 27 8.17 18.14 4.78
C ALA A 27 6.92 17.30 5.11
N LEU A 28 5.74 17.64 4.59
CA LEU A 28 4.51 16.85 4.77
C LEU A 28 4.60 15.52 4.03
N VAL A 29 5.08 15.53 2.77
CA VAL A 29 5.25 14.30 1.99
C VAL A 29 6.26 13.38 2.69
N LYS A 30 7.40 13.92 3.14
CA LYS A 30 8.39 13.17 3.90
C LYS A 30 7.84 12.59 5.21
N ALA A 31 7.06 13.37 5.95
CA ALA A 31 6.45 12.91 7.20
C ALA A 31 5.48 11.73 6.98
N VAL A 32 4.63 11.84 5.95
CA VAL A 32 3.70 10.77 5.57
C VAL A 32 4.46 9.52 5.15
N MET A 33 5.49 9.65 4.30
CA MET A 33 6.30 8.51 3.88
C MET A 33 7.05 7.88 5.06
N GLU A 34 7.61 8.67 5.99
CA GLU A 34 8.33 8.15 7.15
C GLU A 34 7.42 7.35 8.10
N VAL A 35 6.18 7.81 8.33
CA VAL A 35 5.32 7.24 9.38
C VAL A 35 4.42 6.12 8.86
N GLU A 36 3.88 6.28 7.66
CA GLU A 36 2.88 5.38 7.11
C GLU A 36 3.49 4.30 6.20
N SER A 37 4.77 4.44 5.85
CA SER A 37 5.53 3.36 5.20
C SER A 37 6.30 2.54 6.24
N ASN A 38 6.47 1.25 5.96
CA ASN A 38 7.25 0.36 6.80
C ASN A 38 8.67 0.16 6.23
N GLY A 39 9.41 1.25 6.04
CA GLY A 39 10.74 1.25 5.42
C GLY A 39 10.67 1.19 3.89
N SER A 40 11.46 0.32 3.25
CA SER A 40 11.41 0.17 1.79
C SER A 40 10.03 -0.30 1.31
N GLY A 41 9.65 -0.06 0.07
CA GLY A 41 8.49 -0.65 -0.60
C GLY A 41 8.69 -2.09 -1.08
N PHE A 42 9.92 -2.61 -0.99
CA PHE A 42 10.32 -3.88 -1.60
C PHE A 42 10.79 -4.92 -0.57
N LEU A 43 10.76 -6.19 -0.96
CA LEU A 43 11.18 -7.32 -0.12
C LEU A 43 12.71 -7.45 -0.16
N LEU A 44 13.42 -6.60 0.60
CA LEU A 44 14.90 -6.49 0.60
C LEU A 44 15.68 -7.78 0.95
N LYS A 45 14.99 -8.85 1.37
CA LYS A 45 15.59 -10.18 1.60
C LYS A 45 15.62 -11.04 0.33
N GLU A 46 14.96 -10.62 -0.75
CA GLU A 46 15.02 -11.26 -2.06
C GLU A 46 16.22 -10.76 -2.88
N ALA A 47 16.58 -11.50 -3.93
CA ALA A 47 17.57 -11.05 -4.89
C ALA A 47 17.08 -9.79 -5.63
N SER A 48 18.01 -8.87 -5.93
CA SER A 48 17.69 -7.66 -6.70
C SER A 48 17.55 -7.98 -8.20
N PRO A 49 16.54 -7.41 -8.89
CA PRO A 49 15.49 -6.55 -8.33
C PRO A 49 14.45 -7.39 -7.54
N ALA A 50 14.16 -6.96 -6.30
CA ALA A 50 13.22 -7.63 -5.41
C ALA A 50 11.77 -7.28 -5.75
N ARG A 51 10.83 -8.16 -5.40
CA ARG A 51 9.40 -7.90 -5.59
C ARG A 51 8.90 -6.84 -4.60
N PRO A 52 7.85 -6.06 -4.95
CA PRO A 52 7.17 -5.18 -4.01
C PRO A 52 6.70 -5.96 -2.78
N LYS A 53 6.72 -5.34 -1.61
CA LYS A 53 6.08 -5.90 -0.42
C LYS A 53 4.59 -6.01 -0.66
N ILE A 54 4.03 -7.14 -0.26
CA ILE A 54 2.59 -7.35 -0.28
C ILE A 54 2.09 -7.97 1.01
N LEU A 55 0.79 -7.82 1.25
CA LEU A 55 0.03 -8.68 2.17
C LEU A 55 -1.19 -9.19 1.43
N PHE A 56 -1.37 -10.51 1.38
CA PHE A 56 -2.53 -11.12 0.72
C PHE A 56 -3.67 -11.33 1.71
N GLU A 57 -4.82 -10.73 1.42
CA GLU A 57 -6.00 -10.73 2.26
C GLU A 57 -7.02 -11.78 1.80
N GLY A 58 -6.93 -12.99 2.34
CA GLY A 58 -7.80 -14.09 1.94
C GLY A 58 -9.29 -13.85 2.23
N HIS A 59 -9.61 -12.94 3.15
CA HIS A 59 -10.99 -12.53 3.41
C HIS A 59 -11.55 -11.56 2.36
N TRP A 60 -10.70 -10.72 1.77
CA TRP A 60 -11.07 -9.97 0.57
C TRP A 60 -11.19 -10.88 -0.63
N PHE A 61 -10.30 -11.86 -0.77
CA PHE A 61 -10.40 -12.84 -1.85
C PHE A 61 -11.70 -13.64 -1.77
N TYR A 62 -12.10 -14.07 -0.57
CA TYR A 62 -13.43 -14.67 -0.32
C TYR A 62 -14.57 -13.76 -0.77
N LYS A 63 -14.52 -12.48 -0.44
CA LYS A 63 -15.57 -11.51 -0.77
C LYS A 63 -15.66 -11.23 -2.28
N LEU A 64 -14.52 -11.27 -2.96
CA LEU A 64 -14.39 -10.91 -4.37
C LEU A 64 -14.53 -12.08 -5.34
N THR A 65 -14.42 -13.33 -4.86
CA THR A 65 -14.51 -14.54 -5.69
C THR A 65 -15.75 -15.39 -5.40
N PRO A 66 -16.19 -16.23 -6.35
CA PRO A 66 -17.27 -17.19 -6.11
C PRO A 66 -16.91 -18.23 -5.03
N LYS A 67 -17.92 -18.71 -4.29
CA LYS A 67 -17.78 -19.65 -3.16
C LYS A 67 -17.02 -20.98 -3.40
N PRO A 68 -16.84 -21.54 -4.62
CA PRO A 68 -16.10 -22.79 -4.80
C PRO A 68 -14.63 -22.76 -4.33
N VAL A 69 -13.94 -21.61 -4.42
CA VAL A 69 -12.52 -21.51 -4.03
C VAL A 69 -12.33 -21.74 -2.53
N SER A 70 -13.23 -21.20 -1.70
CA SER A 70 -13.16 -21.32 -0.23
C SER A 70 -13.32 -22.76 0.27
N LYS A 71 -13.94 -23.64 -0.54
CA LYS A 71 -14.08 -25.06 -0.20
C LYS A 71 -12.78 -25.84 -0.42
N SER A 72 -12.06 -25.54 -1.51
CA SER A 72 -10.82 -26.25 -1.85
C SER A 72 -9.56 -25.61 -1.26
N ARG A 73 -9.58 -24.30 -1.03
CA ARG A 73 -8.45 -23.50 -0.50
C ARG A 73 -8.89 -22.58 0.66
N PRO A 74 -9.32 -23.15 1.82
CA PRO A 74 -9.69 -22.36 3.00
C PRO A 74 -8.51 -21.60 3.63
N ASP A 75 -7.28 -21.86 3.19
CA ASP A 75 -6.06 -21.10 3.52
C ASP A 75 -5.93 -19.80 2.72
N LEU A 76 -6.56 -19.72 1.54
CA LEU A 76 -6.54 -18.55 0.65
C LEU A 76 -7.86 -17.78 0.64
N SER A 77 -8.99 -18.43 0.92
CA SER A 77 -10.32 -17.84 0.82
C SER A 77 -11.16 -18.22 2.04
N TYR A 78 -11.37 -17.26 2.94
CA TYR A 78 -12.04 -17.46 4.24
C TYR A 78 -12.87 -16.24 4.65
N PRO A 79 -14.02 -16.36 5.33
CA PRO A 79 -15.02 -15.29 5.42
C PRO A 79 -14.68 -14.13 6.37
N SER A 80 -13.79 -14.34 7.34
CA SER A 80 -13.49 -13.37 8.39
C SER A 80 -12.00 -13.07 8.45
N TRP A 81 -11.62 -11.85 8.80
CA TRP A 81 -10.22 -11.50 9.00
C TRP A 81 -9.56 -12.45 10.03
N ASP A 82 -8.42 -13.03 9.64
CA ASP A 82 -7.69 -14.01 10.44
C ASP A 82 -6.18 -13.80 10.25
N LYS A 83 -5.54 -13.16 11.24
CA LYS A 83 -4.10 -12.89 11.24
C LYS A 83 -3.24 -14.15 11.23
N SER A 84 -3.76 -15.29 11.71
CA SER A 84 -2.99 -16.54 11.77
C SER A 84 -2.67 -17.12 10.38
N LYS A 85 -3.35 -16.64 9.33
CA LYS A 85 -3.16 -17.06 7.95
C LYS A 85 -1.99 -16.37 7.25
N TYR A 86 -1.51 -15.24 7.78
CA TYR A 86 -0.39 -14.51 7.19
C TYR A 86 0.92 -15.27 7.39
N LYS A 87 1.71 -15.35 6.33
CA LYS A 87 3.07 -15.92 6.29
C LYS A 87 4.11 -14.80 6.39
N GLY A 88 3.81 -13.65 5.80
CA GLY A 88 4.69 -12.49 5.78
C GLY A 88 5.86 -12.64 4.79
N GLY A 89 6.45 -11.50 4.44
CA GLY A 89 7.60 -11.44 3.53
C GLY A 89 7.31 -12.06 2.16
N SER A 90 8.30 -12.75 1.60
CA SER A 90 8.22 -13.41 0.29
C SER A 90 7.11 -14.45 0.19
N SER A 91 6.73 -15.09 1.29
CA SER A 91 5.69 -16.12 1.30
C SER A 91 4.28 -15.57 1.10
N GLU A 92 4.05 -14.26 1.21
CA GLU A 92 2.78 -13.66 0.80
C GLU A 92 2.62 -13.68 -0.72
N TRP A 93 3.71 -13.58 -1.49
CA TRP A 93 3.65 -13.74 -2.94
C TRP A 93 3.26 -15.15 -3.34
N ASP A 94 3.72 -16.17 -2.62
CA ASP A 94 3.33 -17.57 -2.90
C ASP A 94 1.81 -17.73 -2.73
N ARG A 95 1.23 -17.13 -1.69
CA ARG A 95 -0.23 -17.11 -1.48
C ARG A 95 -0.97 -16.37 -2.59
N LEU A 96 -0.47 -15.21 -3.01
CA LEU A 96 -1.08 -14.42 -4.08
C LEU A 96 -1.02 -15.17 -5.42
N LEU A 97 0.13 -15.75 -5.76
CA LEU A 97 0.33 -16.51 -7.01
C LEU A 97 -0.59 -17.75 -7.04
N ASP A 98 -0.74 -18.46 -5.93
CA ASP A 98 -1.70 -19.55 -5.81
C ASP A 98 -3.15 -19.07 -6.02
N ALA A 99 -3.51 -17.91 -5.44
CA ALA A 99 -4.84 -17.34 -5.61
C ALA A 99 -5.11 -16.89 -7.05
N MET A 100 -4.10 -16.35 -7.73
CA MET A 100 -4.18 -15.95 -9.14
C MET A 100 -4.48 -17.11 -10.08
N ALA A 101 -4.14 -18.35 -9.71
CA ALA A 101 -4.50 -19.54 -10.47
C ALA A 101 -6.02 -19.81 -10.50
N PHE A 102 -6.79 -19.24 -9.56
CA PHE A 102 -8.25 -19.33 -9.53
C PHE A 102 -8.92 -18.13 -10.20
N ASP A 103 -8.47 -16.92 -9.86
CA ASP A 103 -8.94 -15.68 -10.45
C ASP A 103 -7.87 -14.59 -10.27
N GLU A 104 -7.11 -14.33 -11.34
CA GLU A 104 -6.00 -13.38 -11.32
C GLU A 104 -6.44 -11.97 -10.87
N ILE A 105 -7.53 -11.47 -11.43
CA ILE A 105 -7.97 -10.09 -11.18
C ILE A 105 -8.44 -9.94 -9.73
N GLN A 106 -9.23 -10.88 -9.23
CA GLN A 106 -9.71 -10.80 -7.84
C GLN A 106 -8.60 -11.08 -6.83
N ALA A 107 -7.64 -11.93 -7.15
CA ALA A 107 -6.47 -12.18 -6.32
C ALA A 107 -5.61 -10.91 -6.18
N LEU A 108 -5.27 -10.25 -7.29
CA LEU A 108 -4.52 -9.00 -7.28
C LEU A 108 -5.27 -7.89 -6.54
N LYS A 109 -6.59 -7.80 -6.69
CA LYS A 109 -7.42 -6.86 -5.93
C LYS A 109 -7.41 -7.13 -4.41
N SER A 110 -7.13 -8.37 -4.02
CA SER A 110 -7.15 -8.83 -2.63
C SER A 110 -5.80 -8.75 -1.92
N ALA A 111 -4.81 -8.07 -2.50
CA ALA A 111 -3.53 -7.82 -1.84
C ALA A 111 -3.26 -6.32 -1.69
N SER A 112 -2.54 -5.92 -0.64
CA SER A 112 -1.93 -4.59 -0.53
C SER A 112 -0.51 -4.61 -1.10
N PHE A 113 -0.04 -3.47 -1.61
CA PHE A 113 1.26 -3.38 -2.30
C PHE A 113 2.11 -2.18 -1.85
N GLY A 114 3.44 -2.38 -1.88
CA GLY A 114 4.44 -1.31 -1.83
C GLY A 114 4.53 -0.54 -0.50
N LEU A 115 5.10 0.66 -0.57
CA LEU A 115 5.30 1.58 0.56
C LEU A 115 4.02 1.83 1.38
N GLY A 116 2.96 2.26 0.70
CA GLY A 116 1.71 2.67 1.36
C GLY A 116 0.75 1.52 1.68
N GLN A 117 1.09 0.28 1.29
CA GLN A 117 0.20 -0.89 1.43
C GLN A 117 -1.24 -0.62 0.95
N VAL A 118 -1.37 0.07 -0.19
CA VAL A 118 -2.67 0.34 -0.80
C VAL A 118 -3.25 -0.97 -1.34
N MET A 119 -4.48 -1.29 -0.97
CA MET A 119 -5.19 -2.48 -1.46
C MET A 119 -5.42 -2.41 -2.97
N GLY A 120 -5.22 -3.52 -3.68
CA GLY A 120 -5.39 -3.59 -5.14
C GLY A 120 -6.80 -3.27 -5.61
N PHE A 121 -7.85 -3.57 -4.84
CA PHE A 121 -9.22 -3.14 -5.18
C PHE A 121 -9.38 -1.61 -5.20
N ASN A 122 -8.48 -0.85 -4.56
CA ASN A 122 -8.44 0.60 -4.60
C ASN A 122 -7.62 1.16 -5.78
N TYR A 123 -7.26 0.35 -6.79
CA TYR A 123 -6.53 0.84 -7.97
C TYR A 123 -7.10 2.14 -8.59
N PRO A 124 -8.44 2.38 -8.67
CA PRO A 124 -8.95 3.66 -9.18
C PRO A 124 -8.61 4.82 -8.25
N ALA A 125 -8.77 4.63 -6.94
CA ALA A 125 -8.41 5.63 -5.93
C ALA A 125 -6.89 5.83 -5.83
N ALA A 126 -6.08 4.84 -6.23
CA ALA A 126 -4.63 4.95 -6.35
C ALA A 126 -4.18 5.70 -7.63
N GLY A 127 -5.13 6.12 -8.48
CA GLY A 127 -4.87 6.87 -9.72
C GLY A 127 -4.59 6.00 -10.95
N CYS A 128 -4.96 4.72 -10.93
CA CYS A 128 -4.75 3.80 -12.04
C CYS A 128 -6.05 3.49 -12.77
N ALA A 129 -5.99 3.32 -14.09
CA ALA A 129 -7.13 2.96 -14.93
C ALA A 129 -7.47 1.46 -14.85
N SER A 130 -6.50 0.62 -14.45
CA SER A 130 -6.68 -0.83 -14.33
C SER A 130 -5.85 -1.40 -13.18
N ILE A 131 -6.19 -2.62 -12.76
CA ILE A 131 -5.37 -3.36 -11.79
C ILE A 131 -3.98 -3.67 -12.37
N GLN A 132 -3.87 -3.93 -13.68
CA GLN A 132 -2.60 -4.19 -14.35
C GLN A 132 -1.65 -3.00 -14.24
N GLN A 133 -2.14 -1.79 -14.55
CA GLN A 133 -1.36 -0.57 -14.38
C GLN A 133 -0.91 -0.39 -12.93
N PHE A 134 -1.81 -0.62 -11.97
CA PHE A 134 -1.45 -0.55 -10.54
C PHE A 134 -0.34 -1.54 -10.17
N ILE A 135 -0.39 -2.77 -10.68
CA ILE A 135 0.69 -3.74 -10.46
C ILE A 135 1.97 -3.27 -11.14
N GLU A 136 1.95 -2.94 -12.43
CA GLU A 136 3.11 -2.46 -13.17
C GLU A 136 3.80 -1.27 -12.49
N GLU A 137 3.04 -0.28 -12.03
CA GLU A 137 3.53 0.89 -11.31
C GLU A 137 4.13 0.52 -9.94
N ASN A 138 3.54 -0.42 -9.19
CA ASN A 138 4.16 -0.93 -7.96
C ASN A 138 5.53 -1.59 -8.21
N PHE A 139 5.75 -2.16 -9.39
CA PHE A 139 7.04 -2.71 -9.82
C PHE A 139 7.98 -1.65 -10.43
N ALA A 140 7.51 -0.43 -10.71
CA ALA A 140 8.29 0.61 -11.36
C ALA A 140 9.12 1.49 -10.39
N GLY A 141 9.10 1.20 -9.10
CA GLY A 141 9.90 1.90 -8.08
C GLY A 141 9.07 2.54 -6.98
N GLU A 142 9.73 2.98 -5.91
CA GLU A 142 9.07 3.55 -4.74
C GLU A 142 8.35 4.87 -5.03
N TYR A 143 8.78 5.65 -6.04
CA TYR A 143 8.06 6.85 -6.50
C TYR A 143 6.59 6.54 -6.84
N TRP A 144 6.35 5.50 -7.64
CA TRP A 144 5.01 5.10 -8.05
C TRP A 144 4.17 4.57 -6.88
N GLN A 145 4.81 3.80 -5.99
CA GLN A 145 4.15 3.31 -4.77
C GLN A 145 3.74 4.47 -3.84
N ALA A 146 4.60 5.48 -3.69
CA ALA A 146 4.30 6.70 -2.96
C ALA A 146 3.19 7.51 -3.66
N ARG A 147 3.22 7.61 -4.98
CA ARG A 147 2.18 8.27 -5.77
C ARG A 147 0.81 7.59 -5.61
N HIS A 148 0.74 6.25 -5.58
CA HIS A 148 -0.50 5.52 -5.26
C HIS A 148 -1.04 5.89 -3.89
N MET A 149 -0.17 5.95 -2.89
CA MET A 149 -0.53 6.33 -1.54
C MET A 149 -1.06 7.77 -1.48
N MET A 150 -0.40 8.71 -2.16
CA MET A 150 -0.86 10.09 -2.24
C MET A 150 -2.19 10.23 -2.96
N ASN A 151 -2.39 9.55 -4.10
CA ASN A 151 -3.69 9.51 -4.78
C ASN A 151 -4.79 8.92 -3.89
N PHE A 152 -4.47 7.85 -3.14
CA PHE A 152 -5.42 7.26 -2.20
C PHE A 152 -5.81 8.25 -1.10
N ILE A 153 -4.87 9.01 -0.56
CA ILE A 153 -5.12 10.11 0.40
C ILE A 153 -6.06 11.16 -0.21
N VAL A 154 -5.80 11.61 -1.44
CA VAL A 154 -6.65 12.59 -2.12
C VAL A 154 -8.06 12.06 -2.33
N ASN A 155 -8.19 10.85 -2.89
CA ASN A 155 -9.48 10.27 -3.25
C ASN A 155 -10.32 9.79 -2.05
N ASN A 156 -9.73 9.79 -0.84
CA ASN A 156 -10.46 9.56 0.42
C ASN A 156 -10.68 10.86 1.21
N ASN A 157 -10.43 12.03 0.61
CA ASN A 157 -10.57 13.35 1.25
C ASN A 157 -9.77 13.45 2.55
N LEU A 158 -8.48 13.08 2.49
CA LEU A 158 -7.55 13.17 3.62
C LEU A 158 -6.45 14.22 3.38
N LEU A 159 -6.43 14.86 2.21
CA LEU A 159 -5.37 15.80 1.83
C LEU A 159 -5.50 17.12 2.60
N ASP A 160 -6.72 17.57 2.88
CA ASP A 160 -6.95 18.83 3.57
C ASP A 160 -6.53 18.74 5.05
N GLU A 161 -6.68 17.59 5.71
CA GLU A 161 -6.12 17.29 7.03
C GLU A 161 -4.60 17.51 7.03
N LEU A 162 -3.87 17.00 6.03
CA LEU A 162 -2.42 17.21 5.93
C LEU A 162 -2.08 18.69 5.75
N LYS A 163 -2.80 19.40 4.86
CA LYS A 163 -2.56 20.83 4.58
C LYS A 163 -2.77 21.69 5.82
N ARG A 164 -3.81 21.41 6.60
CA ARG A 164 -4.11 22.11 7.86
C ARG A 164 -3.36 21.52 9.07
N LYS A 165 -2.50 20.52 8.84
CA LYS A 165 -1.69 19.84 9.86
C LYS A 165 -2.55 19.25 11.00
N ASP A 166 -3.74 18.77 10.66
CA ASP A 166 -4.62 18.02 11.57
C ASP A 166 -4.16 16.56 11.63
N TRP A 167 -3.17 16.29 12.49
CA TRP A 167 -2.57 14.97 12.65
C TRP A 167 -3.56 13.94 13.19
N ASP A 168 -4.43 14.33 14.12
CA ASP A 168 -5.48 13.47 14.66
C ASP A 168 -6.49 13.09 13.56
N GLY A 169 -6.98 14.08 12.81
CA GLY A 169 -7.93 13.86 11.72
C GLY A 169 -7.35 12.97 10.63
N PHE A 170 -6.14 13.26 10.17
CA PHE A 170 -5.46 12.46 9.15
C PHE A 170 -5.24 11.03 9.64
N ALA A 171 -4.64 10.85 10.83
CA ALA A 171 -4.34 9.53 11.36
C ALA A 171 -5.61 8.71 11.60
N ARG A 172 -6.70 9.34 12.06
CA ARG A 172 -7.99 8.68 12.21
C ARG A 172 -8.58 8.24 10.87
N GLY A 173 -8.47 9.07 9.84
CA GLY A 173 -8.98 8.77 8.50
C GLY A 173 -8.19 7.67 7.81
N TYR A 174 -6.86 7.72 7.89
CA TYR A 174 -5.96 6.79 7.22
C TYR A 174 -5.82 5.45 7.96
N ASN A 175 -5.58 5.48 9.28
CA ASN A 175 -5.31 4.29 10.11
C ASN A 175 -6.56 3.78 10.86
N GLY A 176 -7.68 4.48 10.75
CA GLY A 176 -8.94 4.15 11.42
C GLY A 176 -9.02 4.64 12.88
N PRO A 177 -10.16 4.42 13.56
CA PRO A 177 -10.44 4.98 14.90
C PRO A 177 -9.49 4.48 16.00
N GLY A 178 -8.75 3.40 15.75
CA GLY A 178 -7.77 2.83 16.67
C GLY A 178 -6.38 3.48 16.62
N TYR A 179 -6.14 4.48 15.77
CA TYR A 179 -4.81 5.03 15.48
C TYR A 179 -4.01 5.44 16.74
N LYS A 180 -4.67 5.96 17.78
CA LYS A 180 -4.01 6.37 19.03
C LYS A 180 -3.27 5.24 19.75
N LYS A 181 -3.66 3.97 19.54
CA LYS A 181 -2.94 2.83 20.11
C LYS A 181 -1.50 2.72 19.61
N ASN A 182 -1.24 3.27 18.42
CA ASN A 182 0.06 3.24 17.75
C ASN A 182 0.71 4.63 17.63
N ASN A 183 0.11 5.66 18.25
CA ASN A 183 0.62 7.04 18.28
C ASN A 183 0.86 7.65 16.88
N TYR A 184 0.02 7.33 15.88
CA TYR A 184 0.22 7.80 14.51
C TYR A 184 0.24 9.33 14.39
N ASP A 185 -0.67 10.00 15.08
CA ASP A 185 -0.76 11.47 15.19
C ASP A 185 0.54 12.12 15.66
N THR A 186 1.05 11.69 16.81
CA THR A 186 2.28 12.28 17.37
C THR A 186 3.52 11.92 16.56
N LYS A 187 3.55 10.74 15.91
CA LYS A 187 4.60 10.36 14.96
C LYS A 187 4.61 11.24 13.73
N LEU A 188 3.43 11.53 13.14
CA LEU A 188 3.31 12.41 11.98
C LEU A 188 3.80 13.81 12.30
N GLU A 189 3.40 14.37 13.44
CA GLU A 189 3.87 15.68 13.88
C GLU A 189 5.40 15.71 14.07
N ALA A 190 5.95 14.69 14.74
CA ALA A 190 7.38 14.59 14.97
C ALA A 190 8.18 14.44 13.67
N ALA A 191 7.71 13.60 12.74
CA ALA A 191 8.32 13.42 11.43
C ALA A 191 8.27 14.70 10.59
N TYR A 192 7.16 15.44 10.65
CA TYR A 192 7.05 16.74 10.00
C TYR A 192 8.06 17.75 10.55
N LYS A 193 8.17 17.89 11.88
CA LYS A 193 9.15 18.78 12.52
C LYS A 193 10.59 18.43 12.16
N LYS A 194 10.90 17.14 12.02
CA LYS A 194 12.20 16.64 11.60
C LYS A 194 12.52 16.95 10.13
N ALA A 195 11.50 17.08 9.29
CA ALA A 195 11.63 17.30 7.85
C ALA A 195 11.63 18.77 7.42
N LEU A 196 11.41 19.70 8.35
CA LEU A 196 11.60 21.15 8.18
C LEU A 196 13.09 21.51 8.13
#